data_AF-A0A6P6S413-F1
#
_entry.id   AF-A0A6P6S413-F1
#
_cell.length_a   1.000
_cell.length_b   1.000
_cell.length_c   1.000
_cell.angle_alpha   90.00
_cell.angle_beta   90.00
_cell.angle_gamma   90.00
#
_symmetry.space_group_name_H-M   'P 1'
#
loop_
_entity.id
_entity.type
_entity.pdbx_description
1 polymer ?
#
loop_
_entity_poly.entity_id
_entity_poly.type
_entity_poly.pdbx_seq_one_letter_code
_entity_poly.pdbx_strand_id
1 'polypeptide(L)'
;MGGTDCVNEHNKKRVGNLRKPLMPVHRDPDAIMQALKYMEEVVNNGCPFKHSGAPGFGENLFATSGPVARCRDAVGAWYSEIRYFNGEYPGGKWTVKAGHFTQVMWSSSTGIGCARSIGCPNRILVCNYRPPGNWIGAKPFSEEVWNSIMEASGDSPQRPVGPWTVTAIAALVSLLLSLEATAA
;
A
#
# COMPACT_ATOMS: atom_id res chain seq x y z
N MET A 1 -14.10 -16.34 -11.88
CA MET A 1 -13.62 -14.99 -12.23
C MET A 1 -13.46 -14.20 -10.93
N GLY A 2 -12.26 -13.75 -10.57
CA GLY A 2 -12.02 -12.98 -9.34
C GLY A 2 -10.89 -13.54 -8.48
N GLY A 3 -9.64 -13.34 -8.89
CA GLY A 3 -8.46 -13.73 -8.10
C GLY A 3 -7.30 -12.75 -8.20
N THR A 4 -7.50 -11.62 -8.87
CA THR A 4 -6.48 -10.59 -9.14
C THR A 4 -6.85 -9.23 -8.59
N ASP A 5 -8.05 -9.03 -8.05
CA ASP A 5 -8.48 -7.74 -7.51
C ASP A 5 -7.56 -7.27 -6.37
N CYS A 6 -7.23 -8.16 -5.43
CA CYS A 6 -6.26 -7.85 -4.39
C CYS A 6 -4.87 -7.52 -4.94
N VAL A 7 -4.38 -8.27 -5.92
CA VAL A 7 -3.08 -7.98 -6.58
C VAL A 7 -3.11 -6.58 -7.20
N ASN A 8 -4.16 -6.25 -7.94
CA ASN A 8 -4.31 -4.96 -8.60
C ASN A 8 -4.36 -3.81 -7.59
N GLU A 9 -5.14 -3.95 -6.52
CA GLU A 9 -5.26 -2.90 -5.50
C GLU A 9 -3.95 -2.70 -4.72
N HIS A 10 -3.19 -3.76 -4.44
CA HIS A 10 -1.84 -3.64 -3.86
C HIS A 10 -0.89 -2.92 -4.83
N ASN A 11 -0.90 -3.31 -6.10
CA ASN A 11 0.01 -2.73 -7.09
C ASN A 11 -0.31 -1.26 -7.37
N LYS A 12 -1.57 -0.82 -7.28
CA LYS A 12 -1.90 0.62 -7.29
C LYS A 12 -1.14 1.40 -6.21
N LYS A 13 -0.92 0.80 -5.03
CA LYS A 13 -0.15 1.40 -3.92
C LYS A 13 1.36 1.25 -4.08
N ARG A 14 1.82 0.10 -4.60
CA ARG A 14 3.26 -0.23 -4.71
C ARG A 14 3.95 0.36 -5.93
N VAL A 15 3.24 0.57 -7.03
CA VAL A 15 3.82 1.00 -8.32
C VAL A 15 3.15 2.22 -8.95
N GLY A 16 1.87 2.46 -8.70
CA GLY A 16 1.03 3.29 -9.58
C GLY A 16 1.52 4.73 -9.82
N ASN A 17 1.97 5.43 -8.79
CA ASN A 17 2.30 6.86 -8.86
C ASN A 17 3.65 7.21 -8.19
N LEU A 18 4.55 6.23 -8.04
CA LEU A 18 5.79 6.43 -7.29
C LEU A 18 6.96 6.68 -8.25
N ARG A 19 7.74 7.74 -7.99
CA ARG A 19 9.02 7.99 -8.68
C ARG A 19 10.02 6.85 -8.46
N LYS A 20 9.97 6.23 -7.28
CA LYS A 20 10.69 5.00 -6.91
C LYS A 20 9.69 3.91 -6.53
N PRO A 21 9.17 3.13 -7.50
CA PRO A 21 8.22 2.07 -7.22
C PRO A 21 8.86 0.87 -6.54
N LEU A 22 8.07 0.12 -5.78
CA LEU A 22 8.45 -1.21 -5.29
C LEU A 22 8.28 -2.27 -6.37
N MET A 23 8.80 -3.47 -6.15
CA MET A 23 8.40 -4.62 -6.97
C MET A 23 6.90 -4.89 -6.80
N PRO A 24 6.15 -5.09 -7.90
CA PRO A 24 4.74 -5.44 -7.81
C PRO A 24 4.58 -6.80 -7.14
N VAL A 25 3.49 -6.97 -6.39
CA VAL A 25 3.10 -8.30 -5.93
C VAL A 25 2.46 -9.09 -7.07
N HIS A 26 2.61 -10.41 -7.02
CA HIS A 26 1.97 -11.37 -7.91
C HIS A 26 1.29 -12.47 -7.11
N ARG A 27 0.41 -13.21 -7.77
CA ARG A 27 -0.27 -14.35 -7.15
C ARG A 27 0.76 -15.41 -6.77
N ASP A 28 0.79 -15.80 -5.51
CA ASP A 28 1.66 -16.85 -5.00
C ASP A 28 0.80 -18.07 -4.61
N PRO A 29 1.03 -19.25 -5.22
CA PRO A 29 0.21 -20.44 -4.97
C PRO A 29 0.15 -20.85 -3.50
N ASP A 30 1.27 -20.77 -2.78
CA ASP A 30 1.36 -21.18 -1.38
C ASP A 30 0.60 -20.19 -0.49
N ALA A 31 0.73 -18.90 -0.74
CA ALA A 31 -0.03 -17.87 -0.03
C ALA A 31 -1.54 -17.97 -0.31
N ILE A 32 -1.92 -18.33 -1.54
CA ILE A 32 -3.33 -18.55 -1.90
C ILE A 32 -3.88 -19.77 -1.16
N MET A 33 -3.15 -20.88 -1.17
CA MET A 33 -3.55 -22.11 -0.49
C MET A 33 -3.69 -21.87 1.02
N GLN A 34 -2.75 -21.16 1.62
CA GLN A 34 -2.82 -20.79 3.03
C GLN A 34 -4.04 -19.91 3.33
N ALA A 35 -4.30 -18.87 2.53
CA ALA A 35 -5.44 -17.98 2.74
C ALA A 35 -6.78 -18.73 2.63
N LEU A 36 -6.92 -19.62 1.63
CA LEU A 36 -8.12 -20.43 1.44
C LEU A 36 -8.35 -21.39 2.62
N LYS A 37 -7.29 -22.13 3.01
CA LYS A 37 -7.33 -23.04 4.17
C LYS A 37 -7.75 -22.28 5.44
N TYR A 38 -7.12 -21.15 5.71
CA TYR A 38 -7.41 -20.39 6.91
C TYR A 38 -8.84 -19.84 6.92
N MET A 39 -9.34 -19.42 5.77
CA MET A 39 -10.70 -18.89 5.69
C MET A 39 -11.77 -19.96 5.91
N GLU A 40 -11.51 -21.20 5.49
CA GLU A 40 -12.35 -22.35 5.84
C GLU A 40 -12.36 -22.59 7.35
N GLU A 41 -11.19 -22.56 8.01
CA GLU A 41 -11.09 -22.66 9.47
C GLU A 41 -11.85 -21.54 10.17
N VAL A 42 -11.75 -20.29 9.70
CA VAL A 42 -12.48 -19.14 10.26
C VAL A 42 -13.98 -19.38 10.19
N VAL A 43 -14.51 -19.80 9.05
CA VAL A 43 -15.95 -20.05 8.88
C VAL A 43 -16.42 -21.18 9.80
N ASN A 44 -15.68 -22.30 9.85
CA ASN A 44 -16.04 -23.47 10.64
C ASN A 44 -15.98 -23.23 12.16
N ASN A 45 -15.22 -22.25 12.61
CA ASN A 45 -15.03 -21.94 14.03
C ASN A 45 -15.83 -20.72 14.52
N GLY A 46 -16.93 -20.36 13.84
CA GLY A 46 -17.80 -19.27 14.27
C GLY A 46 -17.28 -17.87 13.93
N CYS A 47 -16.46 -17.77 12.88
CA CYS A 47 -16.01 -16.50 12.30
C CYS A 47 -15.18 -15.59 13.21
N PRO A 48 -14.15 -16.10 13.91
CA PRO A 48 -13.29 -15.27 14.74
C PRO A 48 -12.49 -14.28 13.88
N PHE A 49 -12.44 -13.01 14.31
CA PHE A 49 -11.57 -12.01 13.69
C PHE A 49 -10.20 -12.02 14.38
N LYS A 50 -9.35 -12.98 14.00
CA LYS A 50 -8.00 -13.17 14.56
C LYS A 50 -7.03 -13.58 13.47
N HIS A 51 -5.73 -13.38 13.70
CA HIS A 51 -4.67 -13.85 12.81
C HIS A 51 -4.51 -15.38 12.83
N SER A 52 -4.08 -15.94 11.70
CA SER A 52 -3.86 -17.40 11.57
C SER A 52 -2.63 -17.88 12.34
N GLY A 53 -1.61 -17.04 12.46
CA GLY A 53 -0.30 -17.42 13.01
C GLY A 53 0.47 -18.39 12.12
N ALA A 54 0.09 -18.54 10.84
CA ALA A 54 0.72 -19.50 9.93
C ALA A 54 2.21 -19.15 9.70
N PRO A 55 3.14 -20.09 9.96
CA PRO A 55 4.57 -19.83 9.80
C PRO A 55 4.90 -19.63 8.32
N GLY A 56 5.85 -18.71 8.05
CA GLY A 56 6.32 -18.43 6.69
C GLY A 56 5.45 -17.46 5.89
N PHE A 57 4.38 -16.92 6.47
CA PHE A 57 3.49 -15.95 5.82
C PHE A 57 3.33 -14.68 6.65
N GLY A 58 3.37 -13.54 6.00
CA GLY A 58 2.80 -12.30 6.53
C GLY A 58 1.28 -12.37 6.39
N GLU A 59 0.54 -11.53 7.12
CA GLU A 59 -0.92 -11.56 7.06
C GLU A 59 -1.55 -10.21 7.37
N ASN A 60 -2.52 -9.81 6.54
CA ASN A 60 -3.43 -8.72 6.84
C ASN A 60 -4.87 -9.23 6.87
N LEU A 61 -5.66 -8.70 7.81
CA LEU A 61 -7.07 -9.02 7.97
C LEU A 61 -7.93 -7.77 7.83
N PHE A 62 -9.10 -7.94 7.22
CA PHE A 62 -10.10 -6.90 7.08
C PHE A 62 -11.47 -7.49 7.30
N ALA A 63 -12.33 -6.77 8.01
CA ALA A 63 -13.73 -7.15 8.19
C ALA A 63 -14.64 -5.97 7.88
N THR A 64 -15.83 -6.27 7.36
CA THR A 64 -16.87 -5.28 7.09
C THR A 64 -18.26 -5.88 7.35
N SER A 65 -19.20 -5.05 7.78
CA SER A 65 -20.64 -5.37 7.80
C SER A 65 -21.30 -5.20 6.43
N GLY A 66 -20.58 -4.64 5.45
CA GLY A 66 -21.04 -4.53 4.07
C GLY A 66 -21.20 -5.89 3.38
N PRO A 67 -21.81 -5.92 2.19
CA PRO A 67 -22.18 -7.17 1.52
C PRO A 67 -20.95 -8.02 1.12
N VAL A 68 -19.80 -7.38 0.87
CA VAL A 68 -18.56 -8.02 0.43
C VAL A 68 -17.34 -7.28 1.02
N ALA A 69 -16.36 -8.02 1.51
CA ALA A 69 -15.03 -7.50 1.85
C ALA A 69 -14.20 -7.28 0.57
N ARG A 70 -14.39 -6.14 -0.11
CA ARG A 70 -13.69 -5.84 -1.38
C ARG A 70 -12.22 -5.53 -1.11
N CYS A 71 -11.34 -5.98 -2.00
CA CYS A 71 -9.90 -5.70 -1.85
C CYS A 71 -9.59 -4.20 -1.91
N ARG A 72 -10.35 -3.42 -2.69
CA ARG A 72 -10.19 -1.96 -2.76
C ARG A 72 -10.38 -1.31 -1.39
N ASP A 73 -11.41 -1.74 -0.67
CA ASP A 73 -11.77 -1.17 0.63
C ASP A 73 -10.77 -1.64 1.71
N ALA A 74 -10.38 -2.92 1.68
CA ALA A 74 -9.38 -3.49 2.57
C ALA A 74 -7.98 -2.87 2.40
N VAL A 75 -7.45 -2.84 1.17
CA VAL A 75 -6.14 -2.26 0.87
C VAL A 75 -6.16 -0.75 1.14
N GLY A 76 -7.27 -0.06 0.87
CA GLY A 76 -7.44 1.33 1.26
C GLY A 76 -7.33 1.54 2.77
N ALA A 77 -8.03 0.73 3.56
CA ALA A 77 -7.99 0.79 5.02
C ALA A 77 -6.60 0.48 5.58
N TRP A 78 -5.97 -0.62 5.13
CA TRP A 78 -4.61 -1.00 5.51
C TRP A 78 -3.59 0.07 5.15
N TYR A 79 -3.67 0.63 3.94
CA TYR A 79 -2.76 1.68 3.51
C TYR A 79 -2.96 2.97 4.31
N SER A 80 -4.19 3.27 4.75
CA SER A 80 -4.50 4.48 5.52
C SER A 80 -3.77 4.57 6.88
N GLU A 81 -3.22 3.45 7.36
CA GLU A 81 -2.40 3.43 8.57
C GLU A 81 -1.08 4.19 8.42
N ILE A 82 -0.68 4.58 7.20
CA ILE A 82 0.43 5.51 6.96
C ILE A 82 0.34 6.78 7.81
N ARG A 83 -0.89 7.23 8.13
CA ARG A 83 -1.15 8.40 8.99
C ARG A 83 -0.49 8.30 10.36
N TYR A 84 -0.24 7.09 10.88
CA TYR A 84 0.38 6.91 12.19
C TYR A 84 1.87 7.28 12.22
N PHE A 85 2.48 7.53 11.06
CA PHE A 85 3.84 8.04 10.99
C PHE A 85 3.94 9.56 10.98
N ASN A 86 2.82 10.29 10.89
CA ASN A 86 2.79 11.76 10.93
C ASN A 86 3.77 12.44 9.95
N GLY A 87 3.94 11.86 8.74
CA GLY A 87 4.86 12.38 7.72
C GLY A 87 6.34 11.96 7.91
N GLU A 88 6.67 11.24 8.98
CA GLU A 88 8.03 10.75 9.22
C GLU A 88 8.28 9.38 8.61
N TYR A 89 9.50 9.14 8.13
CA TYR A 89 9.86 7.83 7.61
C TYR A 89 9.85 6.77 8.74
N PRO A 90 9.13 5.64 8.60
CA PRO A 90 9.06 4.60 9.64
C PRO A 90 10.42 4.03 10.04
N GLY A 91 11.35 3.89 9.09
CA GLY A 91 12.58 3.14 9.29
C GLY A 91 12.30 1.77 9.93
N GLY A 92 13.08 1.41 10.95
CA GLY A 92 12.85 0.23 11.78
C GLY A 92 11.97 0.48 13.02
N LYS A 93 11.38 1.68 13.15
CA LYS A 93 10.63 2.14 14.35
C LYS A 93 9.11 2.06 14.17
N TRP A 94 8.62 1.32 13.17
CA TRP A 94 7.20 1.12 12.98
C TRP A 94 6.59 0.29 14.12
N THR A 95 5.29 0.42 14.32
CA THR A 95 4.56 -0.27 15.40
C THR A 95 3.43 -1.11 14.84
N VAL A 96 2.90 -2.03 15.66
CA VAL A 96 1.74 -2.86 15.30
C VAL A 96 0.52 -2.05 14.86
N LYS A 97 0.38 -0.78 15.27
CA LYS A 97 -0.71 0.11 14.83
C LYS A 97 -0.66 0.42 13.33
N ALA A 98 0.51 0.35 12.72
CA ALA A 98 0.72 0.57 11.29
C ALA A 98 1.14 -0.71 10.54
N GLY A 99 0.94 -1.87 11.18
CA GLY A 99 1.41 -3.16 10.68
C GLY A 99 0.80 -3.55 9.34
N HIS A 100 -0.45 -3.17 9.06
CA HIS A 100 -1.05 -3.50 7.78
C HIS A 100 -0.45 -2.65 6.66
N PHE A 101 -0.25 -1.35 6.88
CA PHE A 101 0.43 -0.48 5.91
C PHE A 101 1.84 -0.99 5.61
N THR A 102 2.63 -1.29 6.65
CA THR A 102 4.01 -1.75 6.47
C THR A 102 4.05 -3.07 5.72
N GLN A 103 3.09 -3.97 5.95
CA GLN A 103 3.01 -5.23 5.22
C GLN A 103 2.60 -5.03 3.75
N VAL A 104 1.64 -4.15 3.45
CA VAL A 104 1.26 -3.81 2.05
C VAL A 104 2.47 -3.28 1.29
N MET A 105 3.28 -2.44 1.93
CA MET A 105 4.44 -1.78 1.35
C MET A 105 5.76 -2.53 1.60
N TRP A 106 5.71 -3.75 2.13
CA TRP A 106 6.94 -4.49 2.46
C TRP A 106 7.70 -4.86 1.19
N SER A 107 8.94 -4.42 1.07
CA SER A 107 9.71 -4.45 -0.18
C SER A 107 10.02 -5.87 -0.64
N SER A 108 10.35 -6.77 0.29
CA SER A 108 10.67 -8.16 0.00
C SER A 108 9.44 -9.04 -0.21
N SER A 109 8.23 -8.61 0.19
CA SER A 109 7.00 -9.37 -0.01
C SER A 109 6.50 -9.18 -1.44
N THR A 110 6.73 -10.17 -2.30
CA THR A 110 6.35 -10.13 -3.72
C THR A 110 5.26 -11.15 -4.07
N GLY A 111 5.07 -12.19 -3.27
CA GLY A 111 3.97 -13.13 -3.38
C GLY A 111 2.78 -12.75 -2.49
N ILE A 112 1.56 -12.88 -3.02
CA ILE A 112 0.33 -12.66 -2.26
C ILE A 112 -0.77 -13.68 -2.62
N GLY A 113 -1.56 -14.06 -1.62
CA GLY A 113 -2.79 -14.82 -1.79
C GLY A 113 -3.86 -14.35 -0.81
N CYS A 114 -5.11 -14.25 -1.27
CA CYS A 114 -6.19 -13.73 -0.44
C CYS A 114 -7.45 -14.58 -0.56
N ALA A 115 -8.23 -14.63 0.52
CA ALA A 115 -9.48 -15.38 0.59
C ALA A 115 -10.54 -14.61 1.39
N ARG A 116 -11.81 -14.87 1.11
CA ARG A 116 -12.96 -14.22 1.74
C ARG A 116 -13.83 -15.24 2.44
N SER A 117 -14.38 -14.85 3.58
CA SER A 117 -15.34 -15.68 4.31
C SER A 117 -16.64 -15.80 3.51
N ILE A 118 -17.24 -16.99 3.52
CA ILE A 118 -18.61 -17.22 3.07
C ILE A 118 -19.43 -17.64 4.29
N GLY A 119 -20.55 -16.98 4.55
CA GLY A 119 -21.44 -17.32 5.67
C GLY A 119 -21.15 -16.63 7.01
N CYS A 120 -20.04 -15.90 7.14
CA CYS A 120 -19.77 -15.13 8.36
C CYS A 120 -20.67 -13.90 8.50
N PRO A 121 -21.14 -13.55 9.72
CA PRO A 121 -21.95 -12.36 9.96
C PRO A 121 -21.30 -11.09 9.41
N ASN A 122 -20.02 -10.89 9.75
CA ASN A 122 -19.15 -9.92 9.09
C ASN A 122 -18.44 -10.59 7.91
N ARG A 123 -18.27 -9.88 6.80
CA ARG A 123 -17.46 -10.34 5.68
C ARG A 123 -15.99 -10.11 6.02
N ILE A 124 -15.23 -11.18 6.08
CA ILE A 124 -13.80 -11.17 6.39
C ILE A 124 -13.01 -11.40 5.10
N LEU A 125 -11.92 -10.67 4.94
CA LEU A 125 -10.88 -10.87 3.93
C LEU A 125 -9.56 -11.11 4.67
N VAL A 126 -8.85 -12.17 4.29
CA VAL A 126 -7.45 -12.40 4.66
C VAL A 126 -6.58 -12.27 3.42
N CYS A 127 -5.41 -11.66 3.56
CA CYS A 127 -4.34 -11.70 2.57
C CYS A 127 -3.05 -12.18 3.24
N ASN A 128 -2.49 -13.28 2.74
CA ASN A 128 -1.17 -13.78 3.13
C ASN A 128 -0.09 -13.28 2.16
N TYR A 129 1.07 -12.94 2.70
CA TYR A 129 2.22 -12.37 1.98
C TYR A 129 3.42 -13.31 2.09
N ARG A 130 4.17 -13.47 1.01
CA ARG A 130 5.37 -14.31 0.95
C ARG A 130 6.50 -13.62 0.18
N PRO A 131 7.73 -13.57 0.71
CA PRO A 131 8.13 -13.74 2.11
C PRO A 131 7.34 -12.85 3.09
N PRO A 132 7.27 -13.21 4.38
CA PRO A 132 6.61 -12.41 5.40
C PRO A 132 7.31 -11.05 5.59
N GLY A 133 6.51 -10.01 5.83
CA GLY A 133 7.00 -8.70 6.23
C GLY A 133 7.00 -8.53 7.74
N ASN A 134 7.05 -7.27 8.18
CA ASN A 134 6.91 -6.86 9.58
C ASN A 134 7.92 -7.52 10.54
N TRP A 135 9.16 -7.68 10.08
CA TRP A 135 10.27 -8.08 10.95
C TRP A 135 10.65 -6.92 11.88
N ILE A 136 10.57 -7.14 13.20
CA ILE A 136 10.84 -6.13 14.22
C ILE A 136 12.23 -5.53 13.99
N GLY A 137 12.32 -4.20 13.96
CA GLY A 137 13.57 -3.47 13.72
C GLY A 137 13.99 -3.37 12.25
N ALA A 138 13.37 -4.15 11.34
CA ALA A 138 13.64 -4.05 9.91
C ALA A 138 12.80 -2.94 9.25
N LYS A 139 13.34 -2.39 8.17
CA LYS A 139 12.68 -1.35 7.37
C LYS A 139 11.70 -1.98 6.39
N PRO A 140 10.46 -1.49 6.28
CA PRO A 140 9.49 -2.03 5.33
C PRO A 140 9.89 -1.76 3.87
N PHE A 141 10.49 -0.60 3.60
CA PHE A 141 10.98 -0.16 2.30
C PHE A 141 12.03 0.94 2.50
N SER A 142 12.75 1.35 1.46
CA SER A 142 13.81 2.37 1.57
C SER A 142 13.25 3.78 1.77
N GLU A 143 14.07 4.70 2.26
CA GLU A 143 13.70 6.12 2.40
C GLU A 143 13.42 6.79 1.04
N GLU A 144 14.05 6.34 -0.04
CA GLU A 144 13.72 6.81 -1.39
C GLU A 144 12.26 6.49 -1.81
N VAL A 145 11.79 5.30 -1.43
CA VAL A 145 10.38 4.91 -1.64
C VAL A 145 9.47 5.76 -0.77
N TRP A 146 9.84 6.03 0.49
CA TRP A 146 9.10 6.93 1.37
C TRP A 146 8.92 8.32 0.75
N ASN A 147 10.00 8.92 0.29
CA ASN A 147 9.98 10.24 -0.34
C ASN A 147 9.08 10.24 -1.57
N SER A 148 9.10 9.16 -2.36
CA SER A 148 8.19 9.01 -3.52
C SER A 148 6.73 8.90 -3.10
N ILE A 149 6.41 8.28 -1.96
CA ILE A 149 5.04 8.19 -1.43
C ILE A 149 4.55 9.57 -0.98
N MET A 150 5.37 10.32 -0.25
CA MET A 150 5.02 11.68 0.22
C MET A 150 4.87 12.65 -0.95
N GLU A 151 5.75 12.57 -1.96
CA GLU A 151 5.63 13.33 -3.21
C GLU A 151 4.30 13.01 -3.91
N ALA A 152 3.89 11.74 -3.97
CA ALA A 152 2.65 11.32 -4.62
C ALA A 152 1.37 11.65 -3.83
N SER A 153 1.44 11.82 -2.50
CA SER A 153 0.28 12.19 -1.67
C SER A 153 0.02 13.70 -1.63
N GLY A 154 0.97 14.52 -2.11
CA GLY A 154 0.93 15.97 -1.93
C GLY A 154 1.39 16.43 -0.55
N ASP A 155 1.80 15.50 0.32
CA ASP A 155 2.37 15.77 1.66
C ASP A 155 3.90 15.78 1.63
N SER A 156 4.50 16.17 0.49
CA SER A 156 5.97 16.24 0.41
C SER A 156 6.48 17.07 1.59
N PRO A 157 7.40 16.57 2.44
CA PRO A 157 8.13 17.43 3.33
C PRO A 157 8.71 18.52 2.44
N GLN A 158 8.41 19.79 2.71
CA GLN A 158 9.06 20.85 1.97
C GLN A 158 10.56 20.58 2.10
N ARG A 159 11.22 20.16 1.02
CA ARG A 159 12.66 20.14 0.98
C ARG A 159 13.08 21.53 1.44
N PRO A 160 14.02 21.67 2.40
CA PRO A 160 14.55 22.99 2.69
C PRO A 160 14.99 23.55 1.34
N VAL A 161 14.35 24.65 0.94
CA VAL A 161 14.72 25.41 -0.25
C VAL A 161 16.13 25.90 0.04
N GLY A 162 17.11 25.10 -0.36
CA GLY A 162 18.48 25.55 -0.48
C GLY A 162 18.49 26.70 -1.50
N PRO A 163 19.38 27.69 -1.34
CA PRO A 163 19.30 28.98 -2.03
C PRO A 163 19.47 28.95 -3.56
N TRP A 164 19.37 27.81 -4.24
CA TRP A 164 19.71 27.66 -5.66
C TRP A 164 18.77 26.75 -6.48
N THR A 165 17.45 26.80 -6.30
CA THR A 165 16.53 26.16 -7.29
C THR A 165 15.22 26.94 -7.52
N VAL A 166 15.30 28.16 -8.04
CA VAL A 166 14.18 28.78 -8.76
C VAL A 166 14.59 29.02 -10.21
N THR A 167 14.53 27.96 -11.02
CA THR A 167 14.54 28.08 -12.48
C THR A 167 13.67 27.00 -13.08
N ALA A 168 12.35 27.22 -13.07
CA ALA A 168 11.45 26.85 -14.16
C ALA A 168 10.04 27.33 -13.83
N ILE A 169 9.38 27.91 -14.84
CA ILE A 169 7.96 28.28 -14.89
C ILE A 169 7.61 29.64 -14.25
N ALA A 170 8.12 30.73 -14.85
CA ALA A 170 7.39 31.99 -15.03
C ALA A 170 8.06 32.94 -16.05
N ALA A 171 8.65 32.42 -17.14
CA ALA A 171 9.33 33.24 -18.15
C ALA A 171 8.90 32.91 -19.60
N LEU A 172 7.68 32.39 -19.79
CA LEU A 172 7.13 32.08 -21.12
C LEU A 172 5.83 32.84 -21.46
N VAL A 173 5.37 33.77 -20.61
CA VAL A 173 4.13 34.55 -20.87
C VAL A 173 4.38 36.03 -21.15
N SER A 174 5.63 36.51 -21.14
CA SER A 174 5.95 37.93 -21.41
C SER A 174 6.71 38.18 -22.72
N LEU A 175 6.95 37.15 -23.55
CA LEU A 175 7.61 37.29 -24.86
C LEU A 175 6.67 37.06 -26.05
N LEU A 176 5.37 37.31 -25.86
CA LEU A 176 4.33 37.23 -26.91
C LEU A 176 3.51 38.53 -27.06
N LEU A 177 3.91 39.62 -26.39
CA LEU A 177 3.23 40.93 -26.46
C LEU A 177 4.09 42.05 -27.09
N SER A 178 5.21 41.71 -27.73
CA SER A 178 6.12 42.71 -28.33
C SER A 178 6.39 42.51 -29.83
N LEU A 179 5.60 41.72 -30.55
CA LEU A 179 5.75 41.52 -32.00
C LEU A 179 4.54 41.98 -32.85
N GLU A 180 3.49 42.57 -32.27
CA GLU A 180 2.37 43.16 -33.03
C GLU A 180 2.36 44.70 -33.05
N ALA A 181 3.41 45.38 -32.56
CA ALA A 181 3.46 46.85 -32.51
C ALA A 181 4.38 47.51 -33.56
N THR A 182 4.81 46.79 -34.60
CA THR A 182 5.52 47.40 -35.75
C THR A 182 5.10 46.74 -37.07
N ALA A 183 3.86 46.97 -37.48
CA ALA A 183 3.48 46.93 -38.88
C ALA A 183 2.70 48.22 -39.17
N ALA A 184 3.40 49.15 -39.82
CA ALA A 184 2.80 50.24 -40.58
C ALA A 184 2.27 49.69 -41.92
#